data_AF-A0A2V2DPI3-F1
#
_entry.id   AF-A0A2V2DPI3-F1
#
_cell.length_a   1.000
_cell.length_b   1.000
_cell.length_c   1.000
_cell.angle_alpha   90.00
_cell.angle_beta   90.00
_cell.angle_gamma   90.00
#
_symmetry.space_group_name_H-M   'P 1'
#
loop_
_entity.id
_entity.type
_entity.pdbx_description
1 polymer ?
#
loop_
_entity_poly.entity_id
_entity_poly.type
_entity_poly.pdbx_seq_one_letter_code
_entity_poly.pdbx_strand_id
1 'polypeptide(L)'
;AFGMSIVYPGKVGDEYYMTKGHFHTILDTGEIYYCLAGHGYMMLENPEGDWSCQELLPGKAVYCPKRYAHRSINVSPKETLRTFFVFRGDAGHDYGTIEEKGYRHLLVDRDGEPTIIDNPNWK
;
A
#
# COMPACT_ATOMS: atom_id res chain seq x y z
N ALA A 1 5.28 -16.88 5.30
CA ALA A 1 6.58 -16.18 5.28
C ALA A 1 6.40 -14.81 5.96
N PHE A 2 7.49 -14.12 6.25
CA PHE A 2 7.44 -12.78 6.84
C PHE A 2 8.52 -11.89 6.22
N GLY A 3 8.35 -10.59 6.35
CA GLY A 3 9.30 -9.61 5.86
C GLY A 3 9.19 -8.28 6.56
N MET A 4 10.09 -7.37 6.19
CA MET A 4 10.07 -5.97 6.60
C MET A 4 10.25 -5.08 5.38
N SER A 5 9.53 -3.97 5.34
CA SER A 5 9.70 -2.94 4.32
C SER A 5 10.07 -1.61 4.95
N ILE A 6 10.86 -0.83 4.22
CA ILE A 6 11.24 0.53 4.56
C ILE A 6 10.91 1.39 3.33
N VAL A 7 9.90 2.25 3.46
CA VAL A 7 9.58 3.25 2.43
C VAL A 7 10.16 4.59 2.89
N TYR A 8 11.08 5.14 2.11
CA TYR A 8 11.69 6.43 2.40
C TYR A 8 10.70 7.58 2.15
N PRO A 9 10.84 8.70 2.86
CA PRO A 9 10.00 9.88 2.62
C PRO A 9 10.34 10.49 1.25
N GLY A 10 9.34 11.01 0.56
CA GLY A 10 9.50 11.69 -0.72
C GLY A 10 8.23 11.69 -1.54
N LYS A 11 8.27 12.37 -2.69
CA LYS A 11 7.16 12.48 -3.64
C LYS A 11 7.66 12.47 -5.07
N VAL A 12 6.83 12.00 -6.00
CA VAL A 12 6.99 12.22 -7.45
C VAL A 12 5.91 13.20 -7.87
N GLY A 13 6.30 14.46 -8.11
CA GLY A 13 5.32 15.55 -8.19
C GLY A 13 4.59 15.67 -6.85
N ASP A 14 3.27 15.49 -6.86
CA ASP A 14 2.44 15.53 -5.66
C ASP A 14 2.20 14.16 -5.03
N GLU A 15 2.53 13.05 -5.71
CA GLU A 15 2.24 11.69 -5.23
C GLU A 15 3.32 11.18 -4.27
N TYR A 16 2.90 10.66 -3.11
CA TYR A 16 3.82 10.16 -2.08
C TYR A 16 4.59 8.91 -2.52
N TYR A 17 5.81 8.77 -2.00
CA TYR A 17 6.59 7.56 -2.15
C TYR A 17 5.91 6.35 -1.52
N MET A 18 6.09 5.20 -2.18
CA MET A 18 5.23 4.05 -2.01
C MET A 18 5.91 2.79 -2.54
N THR A 19 5.51 1.62 -2.04
CA THR A 19 5.86 0.34 -2.67
C THR A 19 5.15 0.19 -4.01
N LYS A 20 5.64 -0.68 -4.91
CA LYS A 20 4.94 -1.00 -6.17
C LYS A 20 3.47 -1.40 -5.93
N GLY A 21 3.28 -2.35 -5.01
CA GLY A 21 1.99 -3.01 -4.78
C GLY A 21 1.81 -4.22 -5.69
N HIS A 22 0.98 -5.17 -5.25
CA HIS A 22 0.72 -6.42 -5.97
C HIS A 22 -0.54 -7.11 -5.45
N PHE A 23 -1.10 -8.02 -6.24
CA PHE A 23 -1.99 -9.06 -5.73
C PHE A 23 -1.17 -10.29 -5.32
N HIS A 24 -1.67 -11.08 -4.38
CA HIS A 24 -1.17 -12.45 -4.24
C HIS A 24 -1.56 -13.30 -5.46
N THR A 25 -0.65 -14.17 -5.93
CA THR A 25 -0.98 -15.12 -7.00
C THR A 25 -2.12 -16.04 -6.60
N ILE A 26 -2.12 -16.50 -5.34
CA ILE A 26 -3.26 -17.19 -4.74
C ILE A 26 -4.16 -16.15 -4.10
N LEU A 27 -5.14 -15.67 -4.87
CA LEU A 27 -6.05 -14.59 -4.47
C LEU A 27 -6.77 -14.84 -3.14
N ASP A 28 -7.04 -16.10 -2.77
CA ASP A 28 -7.66 -16.43 -1.47
C ASP A 28 -6.65 -16.38 -0.28
N THR A 29 -5.70 -15.45 -0.34
CA THR A 29 -4.67 -15.25 0.70
C THR A 29 -4.76 -13.85 1.26
N GLY A 30 -5.01 -13.75 2.57
CA GLY A 30 -4.87 -12.51 3.31
C GLY A 30 -3.47 -12.32 3.89
N GLU A 31 -3.20 -11.12 4.38
CA GLU A 31 -1.91 -10.74 4.98
C GLU A 31 -2.12 -9.75 6.12
N ILE A 32 -1.20 -9.75 7.08
CA ILE A 32 -1.20 -8.81 8.20
C ILE A 32 0.06 -7.96 8.14
N TYR A 33 -0.13 -6.65 8.21
CA TYR A 33 0.93 -5.66 8.40
C TYR A 33 0.89 -5.12 9.83
N TYR A 34 2.05 -4.84 10.39
CA TYR A 34 2.24 -4.15 11.66
C TYR A 34 3.21 -2.99 11.45
N CYS A 35 2.75 -1.77 11.73
CA CYS A 35 3.58 -0.58 11.58
C CYS A 35 4.53 -0.45 12.77
N LEU A 36 5.83 -0.46 12.47
CA LEU A 36 6.89 -0.35 13.47
C LEU A 36 7.26 1.11 13.75
N ALA A 37 7.23 1.95 12.71
CA ALA A 37 7.58 3.37 12.82
C ALA A 37 7.14 4.17 11.59
N GLY A 38 7.14 5.49 11.73
CA GLY A 38 6.78 6.45 10.69
C GLY A 38 5.27 6.65 10.59
N HIS A 39 4.85 7.37 9.56
CA HIS A 39 3.45 7.67 9.27
C HIS A 39 3.17 7.41 7.80
N GLY A 40 2.13 6.65 7.53
CA GLY A 40 1.81 6.20 6.19
C GLY A 40 0.39 5.68 6.07
N TYR A 41 0.12 5.09 4.92
CA TYR A 41 -1.16 4.45 4.63
C TYR A 41 -0.94 3.14 3.87
N MET A 42 -1.84 2.19 4.06
CA MET A 42 -1.97 1.00 3.23
C MET A 42 -3.16 1.22 2.28
N MET A 43 -2.89 1.40 0.99
CA MET A 43 -3.94 1.40 -0.03
C MET A 43 -4.26 -0.05 -0.39
N LEU A 44 -5.54 -0.39 -0.34
CA LEU A 44 -6.09 -1.72 -0.60
C LEU A 44 -7.12 -1.61 -1.73
N GLU A 45 -7.09 -2.52 -2.69
CA GLU A 45 -8.05 -2.54 -3.80
C GLU A 45 -8.28 -3.95 -4.32
N ASN A 46 -9.52 -4.33 -4.60
CA ASN A 46 -9.85 -5.61 -5.21
C ASN A 46 -10.14 -5.49 -6.72
N PRO A 47 -10.22 -6.62 -7.45
CA PRO A 47 -10.47 -6.59 -8.89
C PRO A 47 -11.79 -5.90 -9.28
N GLU A 48 -12.80 -6.02 -8.42
CA GLU A 48 -14.13 -5.43 -8.61
C GLU A 48 -14.17 -3.90 -8.39
N GLY A 49 -13.11 -3.32 -7.80
CA GLY A 49 -12.97 -1.89 -7.57
C GLY A 49 -13.41 -1.42 -6.18
N ASP A 50 -13.73 -2.35 -5.27
CA ASP A 50 -13.83 -2.01 -3.85
C ASP A 50 -12.42 -1.74 -3.29
N TRP A 51 -12.32 -0.73 -2.43
CA TRP A 51 -11.04 -0.21 -2.00
C TRP A 51 -11.11 0.35 -0.59
N SER A 52 -9.93 0.50 0.03
CA SER A 52 -9.79 1.14 1.33
C SER A 52 -8.39 1.71 1.51
N CYS A 53 -8.26 2.79 2.28
CA CYS A 53 -6.97 3.38 2.61
C CYS A 53 -6.81 3.41 4.13
N GLN A 54 -6.00 2.49 4.66
CA GLN A 54 -5.86 2.26 6.09
C GLN A 54 -4.62 2.99 6.62
N GLU A 55 -4.80 3.95 7.52
CA GLU A 55 -3.67 4.66 8.12
C GLU A 55 -2.75 3.70 8.89
N LEU A 56 -1.44 3.90 8.75
CA LEU A 56 -0.38 3.19 9.44
C LEU A 56 0.31 4.15 10.42
N LEU A 57 0.18 3.85 11.71
CA LEU A 57 0.85 4.52 12.82
C LEU A 57 1.61 3.48 13.66
N PRO A 58 2.71 3.85 14.35
CA PRO A 58 3.48 2.89 15.14
C PRO A 58 2.59 2.13 16.13
N GLY A 59 2.68 0.80 16.11
CA GLY A 59 1.83 -0.08 16.94
C GLY A 59 0.50 -0.50 16.31
N LYS A 60 0.14 0.03 15.13
CA LYS A 60 -1.10 -0.32 14.46
C LYS A 60 -0.92 -1.54 13.55
N ALA A 61 -1.84 -2.49 13.67
CA ALA A 61 -1.98 -3.60 12.74
C ALA A 61 -3.01 -3.27 11.65
N VAL A 62 -2.74 -3.69 10.41
CA VAL A 62 -3.66 -3.61 9.28
C VAL A 62 -3.83 -4.99 8.69
N TYR A 63 -5.07 -5.40 8.45
CA TYR A 63 -5.40 -6.61 7.74
C TYR A 63 -5.61 -6.29 6.25
N CYS A 64 -4.81 -6.92 5.39
CA CYS A 64 -5.06 -6.99 3.96
C CYS A 64 -5.98 -8.19 3.69
N PRO A 65 -7.25 -7.97 3.30
CA PRO A 65 -8.16 -9.05 3.03
C PRO A 65 -7.73 -9.87 1.81
N LYS A 66 -8.27 -11.09 1.73
CA LYS A 66 -8.16 -11.94 0.55
C LYS A 66 -8.63 -11.19 -0.69
N ARG A 67 -7.95 -11.39 -1.82
CA ARG A 67 -8.19 -10.76 -3.13
C ARG A 67 -7.84 -9.27 -3.23
N TYR A 68 -7.35 -8.63 -2.18
CA TYR A 68 -6.95 -7.22 -2.26
C TYR A 68 -5.48 -7.12 -2.66
N ALA A 69 -5.21 -6.32 -3.69
CA ALA A 69 -3.89 -5.77 -3.88
C ALA A 69 -3.61 -4.76 -2.77
N HIS A 70 -2.35 -4.65 -2.38
CA HIS A 70 -1.96 -3.76 -1.31
C HIS A 70 -0.65 -3.03 -1.63
N ARG A 71 -0.55 -1.74 -1.24
CA ARG A 71 0.70 -0.98 -1.26
C ARG A 71 0.78 -0.06 -0.04
N SER A 72 1.97 0.03 0.55
CA SER A 72 2.25 1.00 1.61
C SER A 72 2.79 2.31 1.04
N ILE A 73 2.32 3.43 1.57
CA ILE A 73 2.60 4.80 1.13
C ILE A 73 3.12 5.59 2.32
N ASN A 74 4.27 6.25 2.19
CA ASN A 74 4.86 7.06 3.26
C ASN A 74 4.45 8.53 3.09
N VAL A 75 3.70 9.05 4.06
CA VAL A 75 3.25 10.46 4.05
C VAL A 75 4.11 11.35 4.94
N SER A 76 5.05 10.78 5.70
CA SER A 76 5.97 11.56 6.51
C SER A 76 6.92 12.38 5.64
N PRO A 77 7.18 13.67 5.95
CA PRO A 77 8.15 14.47 5.22
C PRO A 77 9.61 14.12 5.57
N LYS A 78 9.85 13.34 6.62
CA LYS A 78 11.19 13.13 7.19
C LYS A 78 11.48 11.70 7.65
N GLU A 79 10.47 10.98 8.11
CA GLU A 79 10.67 9.66 8.70
C GLU A 79 10.49 8.57 7.64
N THR A 80 11.19 7.45 7.80
CA THR A 80 10.92 6.25 7.02
C THR A 80 9.70 5.52 7.58
N LEU A 81 8.80 5.10 6.71
CA LEU A 81 7.73 4.17 7.08
C LEU A 81 8.31 2.76 7.14
N ARG A 82 8.24 2.14 8.32
CA ARG A 82 8.76 0.79 8.56
C ARG A 82 7.63 -0.14 8.94
N THR A 83 7.42 -1.18 8.16
CA THR A 83 6.36 -2.16 8.38
C THR A 83 6.93 -3.56 8.46
N PHE A 84 6.41 -4.35 9.39
CA PHE A 84 6.59 -5.81 9.43
C PHE A 84 5.34 -6.47 8.88
N PHE A 85 5.48 -7.56 8.14
CA PHE A 85 4.33 -8.25 7.56
C PHE A 85 4.48 -9.77 7.56
N VAL A 86 3.34 -10.45 7.60
CA VAL A 86 3.25 -11.91 7.60
C VAL A 86 2.14 -12.35 6.65
N PHE A 87 2.47 -13.28 5.76
CA PHE A 87 1.59 -13.82 4.74
C PHE A 87 1.82 -15.34 4.58
N ARG A 88 0.93 -16.00 3.84
CA ARG A 88 1.05 -17.45 3.58
C ARG A 88 2.29 -17.75 2.73
N GLY A 89 3.07 -18.77 3.09
CA GLY A 89 4.39 -19.01 2.46
C GLY A 89 4.37 -19.30 0.96
N ASP A 90 3.23 -19.72 0.44
CA ASP A 90 2.96 -20.08 -0.95
C ASP A 90 2.12 -19.02 -1.70
N ALA A 91 1.84 -17.86 -1.09
CA ALA A 91 0.90 -16.86 -1.64
C ALA A 91 1.23 -16.43 -3.08
N GLY A 92 2.53 -16.33 -3.41
CA GLY A 92 3.01 -15.77 -4.68
C GLY A 92 2.76 -14.27 -4.79
N HIS A 93 3.27 -13.65 -5.86
CA HIS A 93 3.12 -12.22 -6.11
C HIS A 93 2.82 -11.98 -7.60
N ASP A 94 1.71 -11.31 -7.87
CA ASP A 94 1.38 -10.76 -9.19
C ASP A 94 1.58 -9.24 -9.17
N TYR A 95 2.80 -8.84 -9.55
CA TYR A 95 3.14 -7.43 -9.77
C TYR A 95 2.66 -6.93 -11.14
N GLY A 96 2.48 -7.82 -12.12
CA GLY A 96 2.22 -7.45 -13.52
C GLY A 96 0.91 -6.70 -13.69
N THR A 97 -0.14 -7.15 -12.98
CA THR A 97 -1.44 -6.46 -13.00
C THR A 97 -1.33 -4.99 -12.55
N ILE A 98 -0.54 -4.71 -11.52
CA ILE A 98 -0.32 -3.34 -11.01
C ILE A 98 0.60 -2.54 -11.93
N GLU A 99 1.62 -3.17 -12.52
CA GLU A 99 2.51 -2.51 -13.48
C GLU A 99 1.78 -2.08 -14.76
N GLU A 100 0.78 -2.85 -15.20
CA GLU A 100 -0.02 -2.54 -16.39
C GLU A 100 -1.10 -1.47 -16.12
N LYS A 101 -1.82 -1.58 -15.00
CA LYS A 101 -3.03 -0.78 -14.74
C LYS A 101 -2.88 0.30 -13.66
N GLY A 102 -1.93 0.13 -12.74
CA GLY A 102 -1.84 0.94 -11.52
C GLY A 102 -2.91 0.59 -10.49
N TYR A 103 -3.23 1.54 -9.61
CA TYR A 103 -4.37 1.52 -8.70
C TYR A 103 -5.42 2.51 -9.20
N ARG A 104 -6.70 2.32 -8.84
CA ARG A 104 -7.79 3.26 -9.15
C ARG A 104 -7.66 4.58 -8.41
N HIS A 105 -7.00 4.59 -7.25
CA HIS A 105 -6.82 5.78 -6.42
C HIS A 105 -5.34 6.02 -6.11
N LEU A 106 -4.98 7.29 -5.99
CA LEU A 106 -3.64 7.76 -5.60
C LEU A 106 -3.74 8.46 -4.24
N LEU A 107 -2.62 8.50 -3.51
CA LEU A 107 -2.48 9.34 -2.33
C LEU A 107 -1.47 10.44 -2.63
N VAL A 108 -1.93 11.69 -2.62
CA VAL A 108 -1.15 12.87 -3.01
C VAL A 108 -1.12 13.90 -1.89
N ASP A 109 -0.12 14.76 -1.90
CA ASP A 109 -0.04 15.93 -1.04
C ASP A 109 -0.88 17.07 -1.63
N ARG A 110 -1.85 17.57 -0.85
CA ARG A 110 -2.56 18.81 -1.15
C ARG A 110 -2.40 19.74 0.04
N ASP A 111 -1.64 20.82 -0.15
CA ASP A 111 -1.41 21.85 0.86
C ASP A 111 -0.86 21.30 2.20
N GLY A 112 -0.04 20.25 2.14
CA GLY A 112 0.56 19.60 3.30
C GLY A 112 -0.25 18.44 3.88
N GLU A 113 -1.42 18.14 3.32
CA GLU A 113 -2.33 17.11 3.82
C GLU A 113 -2.43 15.91 2.85
N PRO A 114 -2.36 14.66 3.35
CA PRO A 114 -2.58 13.47 2.54
C PRO A 114 -4.02 13.41 2.01
N THR A 115 -4.16 13.46 0.69
CA THR A 115 -5.45 13.50 0.00
C THR A 115 -5.56 12.36 -0.99
N ILE A 116 -6.66 11.61 -0.92
CA ILE A 116 -6.96 10.55 -1.87
C ILE A 116 -7.65 11.16 -3.09
N ILE A 117 -7.16 10.83 -4.28
CA ILE A 117 -7.76 11.23 -5.55
C ILE A 117 -7.95 10.03 -6.46
N ASP A 118 -8.89 10.13 -7.41
CA ASP A 118 -8.97 9.17 -8.51
C ASP A 118 -7.70 9.23 -9.36
N ASN A 119 -7.22 8.07 -9.78
CA ASN A 119 -6.09 7.98 -10.70
C ASN A 119 -6.54 8.39 -12.11
N PRO A 120 -6.08 9.53 -12.66
CA PRO A 120 -6.51 10.01 -13.96
C PRO A 120 -6.06 9.09 -15.12
N ASN A 121 -5.14 8.15 -14.86
CA ASN A 121 -4.63 7.21 -15.85
C ASN A 121 -5.29 5.82 -15.75
N TRP A 122 -6.18 5.59 -14.79
CA TRP A 122 -6.89 4.32 -14.67
C TRP A 122 -7.85 4.12 -15.85
N LYS A 123 -7.89 2.90 -16.43
CA LYS A 123 -8.73 2.53 -17.57
C LYS A 123 -9.46 1.22 -17.35
#